data_AF-A0A6M3LFR6-F1
#
_entry.id   AF-A0A6M3LFR6-F1
#
_cell.length_a   1.000
_cell.length_b   1.000
_cell.length_c   1.000
_cell.angle_alpha   90.00
_cell.angle_beta   90.00
_cell.angle_gamma   90.00
#
_symmetry.space_group_name_H-M   'P 1'
#
loop_
_entity.id
_entity.type
_entity.pdbx_description
1 polymer ?
#
loop_
_entity_poly.entity_id
_entity_poly.type
_entity_poly.pdbx_seq_one_letter_code
_entity_poly.pdbx_strand_id
1 'polypeptide(L)'
;MVAKYKNQTLYKPIFHWLEWEIWEYIDSNNLPYCSLYDEGFSRLGCVICPFLCHGIKGDLLRHMQRWPKQYAAFEKAMEKLFDNYLCVVNPRSGAMNYRRETDFDEFLLNWYNGK
;
A
#
# COMPACT_ATOMS: atom_id res chain seq x y z
N MET A 1 16.29 -14.09 15.53
CA MET A 1 17.29 -13.00 15.63
C MET A 1 16.90 -11.98 16.71
N VAL A 2 17.86 -11.44 17.47
CA VAL A 2 17.66 -10.37 18.46
C VAL A 2 18.50 -9.15 18.04
N ALA A 3 17.91 -7.96 18.01
CA ALA A 3 18.60 -6.69 17.75
C ALA A 3 18.18 -5.63 18.78
N LYS A 4 19.04 -4.64 19.05
CA LYS A 4 18.71 -3.49 19.91
C LYS A 4 18.55 -2.23 19.05
N TYR A 5 17.45 -1.50 19.22
CA TYR A 5 17.20 -0.22 18.55
C TYR A 5 16.50 0.75 19.52
N LYS A 6 17.09 1.93 19.77
CA LYS A 6 16.51 3.00 20.61
C LYS A 6 15.79 2.49 21.88
N ASN A 7 16.51 1.80 22.77
CA ASN A 7 15.99 1.17 24.00
C ASN A 7 14.92 0.07 23.82
N GLN A 8 14.69 -0.40 22.61
CA GLN A 8 13.81 -1.55 22.34
C GLN A 8 14.63 -2.78 21.95
N THR A 9 14.19 -3.94 22.44
CA THR A 9 14.70 -5.24 21.99
C THR A 9 13.79 -5.76 20.90
N LEU A 10 14.31 -5.83 19.68
CA LEU A 10 13.64 -6.41 18.52
C LEU A 10 13.96 -7.91 18.49
N TYR A 11 12.97 -8.74 18.77
CA TYR A 11 13.07 -10.18 18.68
C TYR A 11 12.20 -10.71 17.54
N LYS A 12 12.82 -11.47 16.63
CA LYS A 12 12.16 -12.05 15.44
C LYS A 12 12.27 -13.58 15.50
N PRO A 13 11.31 -14.28 16.14
CA PRO A 13 11.39 -15.73 16.35
C PRO A 13 11.20 -16.53 15.06
N ILE A 14 10.31 -16.08 14.17
CA ILE A 14 9.98 -16.75 12.91
C ILE A 14 10.70 -16.13 11.69
N PHE A 15 11.82 -15.43 11.90
CA PHE A 15 12.47 -14.68 10.82
C PHE A 15 12.99 -15.56 9.69
N HIS A 16 13.38 -16.79 10.01
CA HIS A 16 13.92 -17.75 9.04
C HIS A 16 12.84 -18.68 8.47
N TRP A 17 11.60 -18.53 8.91
CA TRP A 17 10.51 -19.36 8.42
C TRP A 17 10.20 -19.00 6.97
N LEU A 18 10.07 -20.03 6.15
CA LEU A 18 9.53 -19.96 4.81
C LEU A 18 8.00 -19.87 4.87
N GLU A 19 7.40 -19.40 3.78
CA GLU A 19 5.94 -19.22 3.72
C GLU A 19 5.18 -20.53 3.99
N TRP A 20 5.66 -21.65 3.44
CA TRP A 20 5.02 -22.95 3.66
C TRP A 20 5.15 -23.46 5.10
N GLU A 21 6.22 -23.12 5.82
CA GLU A 21 6.38 -23.48 7.26
C GLU A 21 5.33 -22.75 8.10
N ILE A 22 4.98 -21.52 7.73
CA ILE A 22 3.92 -20.75 8.39
C ILE A 22 2.57 -21.45 8.18
N TRP A 23 2.25 -21.84 6.95
CA TRP A 23 0.98 -22.49 6.63
C TRP A 23 0.85 -23.89 7.26
N GLU A 24 1.91 -24.70 7.22
CA GLU A 24 1.95 -26.01 7.89
C GLU A 24 1.72 -25.88 9.40
N TYR A 25 2.32 -24.86 10.03
CA TYR A 25 2.12 -24.61 11.46
C TYR A 25 0.68 -24.18 11.79
N ILE A 26 0.08 -23.32 10.98
CA ILE A 26 -1.31 -22.88 11.15
C ILE A 26 -2.26 -24.08 11.06
N ASP A 27 -2.09 -24.93 10.04
CA ASP A 27 -2.93 -26.11 9.80
C ASP A 27 -2.78 -27.16 10.90
N SER A 28 -1.54 -27.56 11.22
CA SER A 28 -1.24 -28.59 12.24
C SER A 28 -1.72 -28.22 13.65
N ASN A 29 -1.85 -26.92 13.94
CA ASN A 29 -2.33 -26.42 15.24
C ASN A 29 -3.77 -25.91 15.19
N ASN A 30 -4.47 -26.06 14.06
CA ASN A 30 -5.84 -25.58 13.86
C ASN A 30 -6.00 -24.10 14.29
N LEU A 31 -5.07 -23.24 13.87
CA LEU A 31 -5.08 -21.83 14.24
C LEU A 31 -6.02 -21.04 13.31
N PRO A 32 -6.83 -20.12 13.86
CA PRO A 32 -7.62 -19.24 13.02
C PRO A 32 -6.71 -18.27 12.26
N TYR A 33 -6.99 -18.08 10.97
CA TYR A 33 -6.34 -17.08 10.13
C TYR A 33 -7.40 -16.24 9.38
N CYS A 34 -6.95 -15.18 8.72
CA CYS A 34 -7.87 -14.30 8.00
C CYS A 34 -8.39 -14.96 6.72
N SER A 35 -9.71 -15.02 6.56
CA SER A 35 -10.35 -15.64 5.37
C SER A 35 -9.99 -14.99 4.03
N LEU A 36 -9.42 -13.78 4.04
CA LEU A 36 -8.90 -13.16 2.83
C LEU A 36 -7.81 -14.01 2.16
N TYR A 37 -7.04 -14.80 2.93
CA TYR A 37 -6.07 -15.72 2.33
C TYR A 37 -6.77 -16.79 1.47
N ASP A 38 -7.94 -17.28 1.89
CA ASP A 38 -8.75 -18.24 1.11
C ASP A 38 -9.36 -17.61 -0.14
N GLU A 39 -9.63 -16.30 -0.10
CA GLU A 39 -10.05 -15.56 -1.29
C GLU A 39 -8.90 -15.44 -2.31
N GLY A 40 -7.65 -15.76 -1.94
CA GLY A 40 -6.46 -15.70 -2.78
C GLY A 40 -5.62 -14.43 -2.61
N PHE A 41 -5.75 -13.73 -1.47
CA PHE A 41 -4.83 -12.64 -1.13
C PHE A 41 -3.58 -13.23 -0.47
N SER A 42 -2.40 -13.15 -1.12
CA SER A 42 -1.14 -13.69 -0.56
C SER A 42 -0.45 -12.75 0.44
N ARG A 43 -0.83 -11.47 0.45
CA ARG A 43 -0.27 -10.44 1.33
C ARG A 43 -1.37 -9.48 1.78
N LEU A 44 -1.48 -9.26 3.08
CA LEU A 44 -2.45 -8.33 3.66
C LEU A 44 -1.74 -7.05 4.14
N GLY A 45 -2.36 -5.90 3.86
CA GLY A 45 -1.81 -4.59 4.18
C GLY A 45 -2.84 -3.49 3.96
N CYS A 46 -2.40 -2.34 3.46
CA CYS A 46 -3.29 -1.23 3.14
C CYS A 46 -4.22 -1.59 1.97
N VAL A 47 -5.49 -1.13 2.02
CA VAL A 47 -6.47 -1.30 0.93
C VAL A 47 -6.00 -0.64 -0.37
N ILE A 48 -5.44 0.57 -0.25
CA ILE A 48 -4.76 1.31 -1.30
C ILE A 48 -3.29 1.40 -0.89
N CYS A 49 -2.42 0.69 -1.58
CA CYS A 49 -1.00 0.59 -1.25
C CYS A 49 -0.17 0.87 -2.50
N PRO A 50 0.75 1.86 -2.50
CA PRO A 50 1.62 2.10 -3.64
C PRO A 50 2.36 0.83 -4.11
N PHE A 51 2.85 0.02 -3.18
CA PHE A 51 3.53 -1.25 -3.48
C PHE A 51 2.62 -2.36 -4.05
N LEU A 52 1.31 -2.18 -3.97
CA LEU A 52 0.33 -3.04 -4.65
C LEU A 52 -0.04 -2.44 -6.01
N CYS A 53 -0.33 -1.14 -6.05
CA CYS A 53 -0.69 -0.40 -7.25
C CYS A 53 0.43 -0.44 -8.32
N HIS A 54 1.69 -0.29 -7.91
CA HIS A 54 2.86 -0.28 -8.80
C HIS A 54 3.32 -1.70 -9.21
N GLY A 55 2.70 -2.73 -8.65
CA GLY A 55 3.09 -4.13 -8.79
C GLY A 55 2.29 -4.88 -9.86
N ILE A 56 1.74 -6.03 -9.48
CA ILE A 56 0.96 -6.89 -10.38
C ILE A 56 -0.38 -6.19 -10.68
N LYS A 57 -0.56 -5.74 -11.93
CA LYS A 57 -1.76 -5.00 -12.37
C LYS A 57 -3.10 -5.70 -12.03
N GLY A 58 -3.10 -7.04 -11.94
CA GLY A 58 -4.28 -7.82 -11.56
C GLY A 58 -4.77 -7.56 -10.13
N ASP A 59 -3.85 -7.29 -9.19
CA ASP A 59 -4.21 -7.06 -7.78
C ASP A 59 -4.88 -5.70 -7.60
N LEU A 60 -4.46 -4.67 -8.34
CA LEU A 60 -5.09 -3.35 -8.30
C LEU A 60 -6.57 -3.42 -8.66
N LEU A 61 -6.89 -4.06 -9.79
CA LEU A 61 -8.28 -4.18 -10.25
C LEU A 61 -9.14 -4.94 -9.24
N ARG A 62 -8.61 -6.03 -8.68
CA ARG A 62 -9.28 -6.80 -7.63
C ARG A 62 -9.55 -5.94 -6.39
N HIS A 63 -8.58 -5.12 -5.96
CA HIS A 63 -8.74 -4.23 -4.82
C HIS A 63 -9.77 -3.13 -5.08
N MET A 64 -9.76 -2.50 -6.26
CA MET A 64 -10.74 -1.49 -6.65
C MET A 64 -12.16 -2.04 -6.64
N GLN A 65 -12.35 -3.25 -7.17
CA GLN A 65 -13.65 -3.93 -7.18
C GLN A 65 -14.12 -4.33 -5.78
N ARG A 66 -13.21 -4.80 -4.92
CA ARG A 66 -13.54 -5.25 -3.56
C ARG A 66 -13.85 -4.09 -2.60
N TRP A 67 -13.13 -2.97 -2.73
CA TRP A 67 -13.21 -1.81 -1.82
C TRP A 67 -13.49 -0.48 -2.54
N PRO A 68 -14.58 -0.36 -3.32
CA PRO A 68 -14.81 0.80 -4.19
C PRO A 68 -14.98 2.11 -3.40
N LYS A 69 -15.56 2.05 -2.19
CA LYS A 69 -15.77 3.24 -1.35
C LYS A 69 -14.44 3.84 -0.86
N GLN A 70 -13.49 2.98 -0.54
CA GLN A 70 -12.16 3.37 -0.09
C GLN A 70 -11.40 4.05 -1.22
N TYR A 71 -11.46 3.48 -2.44
CA TYR A 71 -10.88 4.07 -3.64
C TYR A 71 -11.51 5.43 -3.96
N ALA A 72 -12.84 5.53 -3.97
CA ALA A 72 -13.52 6.80 -4.21
C ALA A 72 -13.15 7.89 -3.18
N ALA A 73 -13.03 7.52 -1.91
CA ALA A 73 -12.60 8.47 -0.86
C ALA A 73 -11.13 8.91 -1.04
N PHE A 74 -10.27 7.99 -1.45
CA PHE A 74 -8.87 8.27 -1.74
C PHE A 74 -8.71 9.18 -2.95
N GLU A 75 -9.39 8.89 -4.06
CA GLU A 75 -9.33 9.71 -5.28
C GLU A 75 -9.82 11.14 -5.01
N LYS A 76 -10.89 11.31 -4.22
CA LYS A 76 -11.33 12.64 -3.76
C LYS A 76 -10.29 13.36 -2.90
N ALA A 77 -9.50 12.65 -2.10
CA ALA A 77 -8.42 13.25 -1.34
C ALA A 77 -7.24 13.63 -2.25
N MET A 78 -6.96 12.82 -3.27
CA MET A 78 -5.95 13.09 -4.29
C MET A 78 -6.31 14.29 -5.17
N GLU A 79 -7.59 14.47 -5.50
CA GLU A 79 -8.09 15.64 -6.24
C GLU A 79 -7.84 16.92 -5.42
N LYS A 80 -8.22 16.92 -4.13
CA LYS A 80 -7.90 18.04 -3.23
C LYS A 80 -6.40 18.30 -3.12
N LEU A 81 -5.58 17.25 -3.13
CA LEU A 81 -4.12 17.39 -3.11
C LEU A 81 -3.64 18.04 -4.42
N PHE A 82 -4.15 17.58 -5.55
CA PHE A 82 -3.86 18.08 -6.88
C PHE A 82 -4.22 19.56 -7.01
N ASP A 83 -5.37 19.99 -6.48
CA ASP A 83 -5.81 21.38 -6.51
C ASP A 83 -4.97 22.28 -5.60
N ASN A 84 -4.59 21.79 -4.41
CA ASN A 84 -4.00 22.64 -3.37
C ASN A 84 -2.45 22.66 -3.32
N TYR A 85 -1.76 21.62 -3.81
CA TYR A 85 -0.32 21.43 -3.49
C TYR A 85 0.61 21.36 -4.70
N LEU A 86 0.09 21.15 -5.91
CA LEU A 86 0.91 21.00 -7.11
C LEU A 86 1.01 22.29 -7.96
N CYS A 87 0.36 23.39 -7.54
CA CYS A 87 0.45 24.73 -8.16
C CYS A 87 0.91 25.83 -7.18
N VAL A 88 1.67 25.48 -6.14
CA VAL A 88 2.04 26.45 -5.10
C VAL A 88 3.54 26.36 -4.85
N VAL A 89 4.20 27.52 -4.85
CA VAL A 89 5.54 27.69 -4.29
C VAL A 89 5.51 27.09 -2.89
N ASN A 90 6.33 26.08 -2.61
CA ASN A 90 6.36 25.43 -1.31
C ASN A 90 6.57 26.50 -0.21
N PRO A 91 5.60 26.72 0.69
CA PRO A 91 5.66 27.84 1.62
C PRO A 91 6.77 27.69 2.69
N ARG A 92 7.38 26.51 2.80
CA ARG A 92 8.50 26.24 3.71
C ARG A 92 9.87 26.32 3.04
N SER A 93 9.97 26.04 1.74
CA SER A 93 11.25 25.94 1.02
C SER A 93 11.40 26.92 -0.15
N GLY A 94 10.33 27.62 -0.55
CA GLY A 94 10.32 28.48 -1.74
C GLY A 94 10.42 27.71 -3.06
N ALA A 95 10.48 26.38 -3.02
CA ALA A 95 10.63 25.56 -4.22
C ALA A 95 9.34 25.55 -5.05
N MET A 96 9.44 25.89 -6.33
CA MET A 96 8.39 25.62 -7.30
C MET A 96 8.34 24.11 -7.57
N ASN A 97 7.18 23.50 -7.33
CA ASN A 97 6.88 22.19 -7.88
C ASN A 97 6.43 22.39 -9.33
N TYR A 98 7.24 21.96 -10.29
CA TYR A 98 6.84 21.91 -11.69
C TYR A 98 5.98 20.66 -11.89
N ARG A 99 4.67 20.83 -11.92
CA ARG A 99 3.73 19.79 -12.35
C ARG A 99 4.07 19.43 -13.80
N ARG A 100 4.32 18.15 -14.10
CA ARG A 100 4.49 17.71 -15.50
C ARG A 100 3.15 17.31 -16.11
N GLU A 101 2.25 16.81 -15.28
CA GLU A 101 0.91 16.37 -15.62
C GLU A 101 -0.01 17.56 -15.82
N THR A 102 -0.78 17.51 -16.91
CA THR A 102 -1.64 18.63 -17.32
C THR A 102 -3.05 18.56 -16.75
N ASP A 103 -3.51 17.36 -16.37
CA ASP A 103 -4.83 17.12 -15.80
C ASP A 103 -4.78 16.13 -14.60
N PHE A 104 -5.88 16.06 -13.85
CA PHE A 104 -5.97 15.21 -12.65
C PHE A 104 -5.98 13.72 -12.98
N ASP A 105 -6.57 13.34 -14.10
CA ASP A 105 -6.71 11.94 -14.50
C ASP A 105 -5.34 11.35 -14.86
N GLU A 106 -4.51 12.10 -15.58
CA GLU A 106 -3.11 11.77 -15.88
C GLU A 106 -2.30 11.62 -14.58
N PHE A 107 -2.45 12.56 -13.65
CA PHE A 107 -1.78 12.51 -12.34
C PHE A 107 -2.16 11.27 -11.54
N LEU A 108 -3.46 10.99 -11.42
CA LEU A 108 -3.96 9.84 -10.67
C LEU A 108 -3.52 8.53 -11.31
N LEU A 109 -3.56 8.45 -12.64
CA LEU A 109 -3.08 7.30 -13.39
C LEU A 109 -1.57 7.08 -13.20
N ASN A 110 -0.76 8.14 -13.19
CA ASN A 110 0.67 8.05 -12.91
C ASN A 110 0.93 7.58 -11.49
N TRP A 111 0.15 8.07 -10.52
CA TRP A 111 0.24 7.61 -9.13
C TRP A 111 -0.04 6.11 -9.01
N TYR A 112 -1.09 5.61 -9.66
CA TYR A 112 -1.39 4.16 -9.65
C TYR A 112 -0.33 3.33 -10.37
N ASN A 113 0.32 3.88 -11.40
CA ASN A 113 1.37 3.18 -12.15
C ASN A 113 2.78 3.35 -11.55
N GLY A 114 2.96 4.22 -10.56
CA GLY A 114 4.27 4.50 -9.95
C GLY A 114 5.25 5.20 -10.90
N LYS A 115 4.72 6.07 -11.76
CA LYS A 115 5.51 6.87 -12.71
C LYS A 115 5.91 8.22 -12.13
#